data_AF-A0A2W4QUL6-F1
#
_entry.id   AF-A0A2W4QUL6-F1
#
_cell.length_a   1.000
_cell.length_b   1.000
_cell.length_c   1.000
_cell.angle_alpha   90.00
_cell.angle_beta   90.00
_cell.angle_gamma   90.00
#
_symmetry.space_group_name_H-M   'P 1'
#
loop_
_entity.id
_entity.type
_entity.pdbx_description
1 polymer ?
#
loop_
_entity_poly.entity_id
_entity_poly.type
_entity_poly.pdbx_seq_one_letter_code
_entity_poly.pdbx_strand_id
1 'polypeptide(L)'
;MPNARVLITVKTYPLPSNKYEELVCTAGILSNGKWIRIYPIPFRSLPYQEQYKKYNWIELDLIRNSSDFRPESYRPKNGTVKRIRFFARV
;
A
#
# COMPACT_ATOMS: atom_id res chain seq x y z
N MET A 1 2.25 10.82 -6.97
CA MET A 1 0.78 10.77 -6.92
C MET A 1 0.34 11.08 -5.50
N PRO A 2 0.09 12.36 -5.20
CA PRO A 2 -0.41 12.77 -3.90
C PRO A 2 -1.87 12.29 -3.70
N ASN A 3 -2.26 11.95 -2.46
CA ASN A 3 -3.60 11.53 -2.06
C ASN A 3 -4.22 10.43 -2.96
N ALA A 4 -3.43 9.42 -3.34
CA ALA A 4 -3.91 8.32 -4.16
C ALA A 4 -4.90 7.48 -3.34
N ARG A 5 -6.15 7.36 -3.83
CA ARG A 5 -7.17 6.49 -3.26
C ARG A 5 -7.11 5.12 -3.90
N VAL A 6 -6.88 4.10 -3.09
CA VAL A 6 -6.60 2.74 -3.53
C VAL A 6 -7.53 1.78 -2.81
N LEU A 7 -8.29 0.99 -3.56
CA LEU A 7 -8.99 -0.17 -3.04
C LEU A 7 -8.01 -1.33 -2.96
N ILE A 8 -7.74 -1.81 -1.75
CA ILE A 8 -6.83 -2.95 -1.56
C ILE A 8 -7.50 -4.24 -2.03
N THR A 9 -6.96 -4.87 -3.07
CA THR A 9 -7.52 -6.10 -3.64
C THR A 9 -6.63 -7.31 -3.39
N VAL A 10 -5.32 -7.10 -3.28
CA VAL A 10 -4.34 -8.16 -3.01
C VAL A 10 -3.39 -7.71 -1.91
N LYS A 11 -3.12 -8.61 -0.97
CA LYS A 11 -2.14 -8.41 0.10
C LYS A 11 -1.38 -9.70 0.28
N THR A 12 -0.05 -9.66 0.16
CA THR A 12 0.76 -10.84 0.43
C THR A 12 0.79 -11.13 1.94
N TYR A 13 0.99 -12.39 2.30
CA TYR A 13 1.26 -12.73 3.69
C TYR A 13 2.60 -12.09 4.10
N PRO A 14 2.67 -11.36 5.23
CA PRO A 14 3.93 -10.81 5.71
C PRO A 14 4.87 -11.97 6.05
N LEU A 15 6.01 -12.05 5.37
CA LEU A 15 7.04 -13.02 5.69
C LEU A 15 7.98 -12.40 6.74
N PRO A 16 8.05 -12.94 7.97
CA PRO A 16 8.97 -12.45 8.98
C PRO A 16 10.40 -12.65 8.49
N SER A 17 11.13 -11.55 8.28
CA SER A 17 12.56 -11.60 7.99
C SER A 17 13.33 -11.13 9.21
N ASN A 18 14.37 -11.86 9.61
CA ASN A 18 15.24 -11.50 10.73
C ASN A 18 16.08 -10.22 10.48
N LYS A 19 16.09 -9.68 9.25
CA LYS A 19 16.96 -8.57 8.85
C LYS A 19 16.23 -7.25 8.58
N TYR A 20 14.93 -7.30 8.34
CA TYR A 20 14.11 -6.12 8.00
C TYR A 20 12.75 -6.23 8.66
N GLU A 21 12.29 -5.12 9.24
CA GLU A 21 10.87 -4.87 9.52
C GLU A 21 10.04 -5.36 8.32
N GLU A 22 9.04 -6.20 8.57
CA GLU A 22 8.35 -6.95 7.50
C GLU A 22 7.80 -6.04 6.39
N LEU A 23 8.31 -6.25 5.17
CA LEU A 23 7.87 -5.55 3.97
C LEU A 23 6.90 -6.40 3.17
N VAL A 24 5.71 -5.87 2.91
CA VAL A 24 4.61 -6.58 2.26
C VAL A 24 4.35 -5.98 0.88
N CYS A 25 4.05 -6.84 -0.09
CA CYS A 25 3.55 -6.41 -1.39
C CYS A 25 2.02 -6.29 -1.32
N THR A 26 1.50 -5.14 -1.71
CA THR A 26 0.06 -4.89 -1.77
C THR A 26 -0.29 -4.45 -3.18
N ALA A 27 -1.36 -5.00 -3.75
CA ALA A 27 -1.92 -4.50 -5.00
C ALA A 27 -3.34 -3.99 -4.77
N GLY A 28 -3.74 -3.03 -5.58
CA GLY A 28 -5.04 -2.41 -5.48
C GLY A 28 -5.43 -1.68 -6.74
N ILE A 29 -6.64 -1.14 -6.70
CA ILE A 29 -7.26 -0.43 -7.81
C ILE A 29 -7.43 1.03 -7.38
N LEU A 30 -6.95 1.95 -8.21
CA LEU A 30 -7.17 3.39 -8.03
C LEU A 30 -8.65 3.73 -8.27
N SER A 31 -9.11 4.88 -7.76
CA SER A 31 -10.48 5.36 -8.01
C SER A 31 -10.86 5.49 -9.49
N ASN A 32 -9.88 5.59 -10.39
CA ASN A 32 -10.06 5.62 -11.84
C ASN A 32 -10.01 4.24 -12.52
N GLY A 33 -10.00 3.15 -11.75
CA GLY A 33 -9.96 1.77 -12.26
C GLY A 33 -8.57 1.25 -12.64
N LYS A 34 -7.50 2.05 -12.51
CA LYS A 34 -6.14 1.59 -12.82
C LYS A 34 -5.59 0.70 -11.71
N TRP A 35 -4.95 -0.40 -12.12
CA TRP A 35 -4.21 -1.27 -11.21
C TRP A 35 -2.90 -0.63 -10.78
N ILE A 36 -2.59 -0.80 -9.50
CA ILE A 36 -1.31 -0.42 -8.94
C ILE A 36 -0.77 -1.53 -8.03
N ARG A 37 0.55 -1.65 -8.00
CA ARG A 37 1.31 -2.47 -7.07
C ARG A 37 2.13 -1.54 -6.20
N ILE A 38 1.95 -1.67 -4.89
CA ILE A 38 2.66 -0.88 -3.89
C ILE A 38 3.64 -1.80 -3.19
N TYR A 39 4.92 -1.51 -3.34
CA TYR A 39 6.00 -2.24 -2.71
C TYR A 39 7.23 -1.34 -2.49
N PRO A 40 7.89 -1.40 -1.32
CA PRO A 40 7.49 -2.15 -0.13
C PRO A 40 6.53 -1.36 0.79
N ILE A 41 5.65 -2.07 1.51
CA ILE A 41 4.86 -1.48 2.61
C ILE A 41 5.26 -2.13 3.94
N PRO A 42 5.69 -1.36 4.96
CA PRO A 42 6.01 -1.86 6.29
C PRO A 42 4.74 -2.11 7.12
N PHE A 43 3.91 -3.07 6.69
CA PHE A 43 2.54 -3.24 7.20
C PHE A 43 2.48 -3.45 8.73
N ARG A 44 3.42 -4.23 9.30
CA ARG A 44 3.44 -4.51 10.74
C ARG A 44 3.96 -3.34 11.59
N SER A 45 4.80 -2.49 11.02
CA SER A 45 5.27 -1.27 11.69
C SER A 45 4.21 -0.15 11.69
N LEU A 46 3.12 -0.30 10.92
CA LEU A 46 2.00 0.63 11.00
C LEU A 46 1.27 0.49 12.34
N PRO A 47 0.84 1.62 12.96
CA PRO A 47 -0.06 1.59 14.11
C PRO A 47 -1.27 0.68 13.83
N TYR A 48 -1.75 -0.04 14.84
CA TYR A 48 -2.85 -1.00 14.66
C TYR A 48 -4.10 -0.38 14.02
N GLN A 49 -4.36 0.90 14.27
CA GLN A 49 -5.49 1.64 13.67
C GLN A 49 -5.30 1.93 12.18
N GLU A 50 -4.06 1.93 11.69
CA GLU A 50 -3.70 2.14 10.27
C GLU A 50 -3.47 0.81 9.54
N GLN A 51 -3.64 -0.33 10.22
CA GLN A 51 -3.55 -1.64 9.58
C GLN A 51 -4.82 -1.94 8.78
N TYR A 52 -4.71 -1.87 7.45
CA TYR A 52 -5.81 -2.11 6.53
C TYR A 52 -6.05 -3.59 6.24
N LYS A 53 -7.31 -3.92 5.93
CA LYS A 53 -7.77 -5.23 5.47
C LYS A 53 -7.96 -5.26 3.95
N LYS A 54 -8.15 -6.46 3.42
CA LYS A 54 -8.60 -6.65 2.03
C LYS A 54 -9.93 -5.91 1.84
N TYR A 55 -10.10 -5.29 0.69
CA TYR A 55 -11.25 -4.48 0.28
C TYR A 55 -11.47 -3.18 1.05
N ASN A 56 -10.44 -2.68 1.74
CA ASN A 56 -10.48 -1.33 2.28
C ASN A 56 -10.02 -0.32 1.24
N TRP A 57 -10.74 0.79 1.17
CA TRP A 57 -10.24 2.00 0.56
C TRP A 57 -9.24 2.65 1.49
N ILE A 58 -8.05 2.93 0.97
CA ILE A 58 -7.00 3.65 1.66
C ILE A 58 -6.59 4.89 0.86
N GLU A 59 -6.12 5.92 1.53
CA GLU A 59 -5.59 7.13 0.90
C GLU A 59 -4.12 7.29 1.31
N LEU A 60 -3.22 7.40 0.33
CA LEU A 60 -1.78 7.57 0.60
C LEU A 60 -1.03 8.25 -0.54
N ASP A 61 0.13 8.82 -0.21
CA ASP A 61 1.02 9.41 -1.20
C ASP A 61 1.93 8.34 -1.82
N LEU A 62 1.82 8.17 -3.13
CA LEU A 62 2.61 7.20 -3.90
C LEU A 62 3.64 7.90 -4.78
N ILE A 63 4.83 7.31 -4.88
CA ILE A 63 5.84 7.67 -5.88
C ILE A 63 6.12 6.46 -6.76
N ARG A 64 6.43 6.71 -8.04
CA ARG A 64 6.79 5.65 -8.96
C ARG A 64 8.10 5.00 -8.50
N ASN A 65 8.16 3.67 -8.51
CA ASN A 65 9.39 2.96 -8.21
C ASN A 65 10.23 2.87 -9.49
N SER A 66 11.29 3.67 -9.60
CA SER A 66 12.18 3.70 -10.78
C SER A 66 13.05 2.46 -10.93
N SER A 67 13.22 1.68 -9.87
CA SER A 67 13.99 0.43 -9.90
C SER A 67 13.19 -0.76 -10.42
N ASP A 68 11.88 -0.60 -10.62
CA ASP A 68 11.01 -1.65 -11.16
C ASP A 68 10.41 -1.19 -12.49
N PHE A 69 10.65 -1.95 -13.55
CA PHE A 69 10.23 -1.61 -14.91
C PHE A 69 8.70 -1.60 -15.09
N ARG A 70 7.95 -2.23 -14.18
CA ARG A 70 6.51 -2.39 -14.32
C ARG A 70 5.78 -1.03 -14.24
N PRO A 71 4.86 -0.74 -15.18
CA PRO A 71 4.11 0.53 -15.22
C PRO A 71 3.32 0.79 -13.94
N GLU A 72 2.85 -0.27 -13.30
CA GLU A 72 2.04 -0.26 -12.10
C GLU A 72 2.85 -0.26 -10.79
N SER A 73 4.19 -0.20 -10.83
CA SER A 73 5.03 -0.29 -9.62
C SER A 73 5.22 1.06 -8.93
N TYR A 74 4.70 1.18 -7.71
CA TYR A 74 4.76 2.35 -6.85
C TYR A 74 5.28 1.98 -5.45
N ARG A 75 5.74 3.00 -4.71
CA ARG A 75 6.10 2.89 -3.29
C ARG A 75 5.54 4.09 -2.50
N PRO A 76 5.29 3.96 -1.19
CA PRO A 76 4.90 5.10 -0.35
C PRO A 76 5.98 6.18 -0.35
N LYS A 77 5.59 7.47 -0.50
CA LYS A 77 6.54 8.59 -0.63
C LYS A 77 7.47 8.75 0.58
N ASN A 78 6.96 8.53 1.79
CA ASN A 78 7.69 8.78 3.05
C ASN A 78 7.85 7.53 3.92
N GLY A 79 7.63 6.33 3.36
CA GLY A 79 7.60 5.07 4.13
C GLY A 79 6.42 4.94 5.10
N THR A 80 5.78 6.03 5.50
CA THR A 80 4.62 6.06 6.40
C THR A 80 3.32 6.18 5.63
N VAL A 81 2.38 5.29 5.91
CA VAL A 81 0.99 5.41 5.47
C VAL A 81 0.23 6.33 6.44
N LYS A 82 0.75 7.54 6.62
CA LYS A 82 0.44 8.49 7.72
C LYS A 82 -1.03 8.93 7.85
N ARG A 83 -1.92 8.51 6.93
CA ARG A 83 -3.34 8.87 6.97
C ARG A 83 -4.20 7.93 6.15
N ILE A 84 -4.26 6.65 6.54
CA ILE A 84 -5.30 5.77 5.97
C ILE A 84 -6.66 6.25 6.45
N ARG A 85 -7.37 6.96 5.59
CA ARG A 85 -8.80 7.22 5.76
C ARG A 85 -9.56 6.03 5.19
N PHE A 86 -10.21 5.27 6.06
CA PHE A 86 -11.09 4.18 5.66
C PHE A 86 -12.41 4.77 5.18
N PHE A 87 -12.63 4.74 3.87
CA PHE A 87 -13.91 5.13 3.27
C PHE A 87 -14.73 3.86 3.05
N ALA A 88 -15.64 3.60 4.00
CA ALA A 88 -16.59 2.49 4.03
C ALA A 88 -15.99 1.06 4.09
N ARG A 89 -16.54 0.24 4.99
CA ARG A 89 -16.52 -1.21 4.84
C ARG A 89 -17.59 -1.54 3.80
N VAL A 90 -17.19 -2.13 2.68
CA VAL A 90 -18.12 -2.95 1.89
C VAL A 90 -18.47 -4.19 2.72
#